data_AF-A0A3E0BX08-F1
#
_entry.id   AF-A0A3E0BX08-F1
#
_cell.length_a   1.000
_cell.length_b   1.000
_cell.length_c   1.000
_cell.angle_alpha   90.00
_cell.angle_beta   90.00
_cell.angle_gamma   90.00
#
_symmetry.space_group_name_H-M   'P 1'
#
loop_
_entity.id
_entity.type
_entity.pdbx_description
1 polymer ?
#
loop_
_entity_poly.entity_id
_entity_poly.type
_entity_poly.pdbx_seq_one_letter_code
_entity_poly.pdbx_strand_id
1 'polypeptide(L)'
;MFRLMTRNTHYSRRPHVTHARRGKTLLLPMPRAAADELSLQIHLALDAMRRGKGNVSTAQTLCQAMILVGLLADLGYGATTVEQMRSAETVISEAFDQGRDSGVWCLDEAGFLQFAMIATMYDEQLRRAPMSAMAEASNRLDRFRQGAAFEATASPPRQ
;
A
#
# COMPACT_ATOMS: atom_id res chain seq x y z
N MET A 1 50.18 -37.10 -35.78
CA MET A 1 50.29 -35.64 -35.65
C MET A 1 48.87 -35.06 -35.67
N PHE A 2 48.33 -34.66 -34.49
CA PHE A 2 47.19 -33.74 -34.23
C PHE A 2 45.80 -34.06 -34.87
N ARG A 3 44.62 -33.88 -34.26
CA ARG A 3 44.11 -33.19 -33.06
C ARG A 3 42.66 -33.68 -32.81
N LEU A 4 42.38 -34.23 -31.63
CA LEU A 4 41.49 -33.75 -30.56
C LEU A 4 40.12 -33.12 -30.91
N MET A 5 39.10 -33.77 -30.33
CA MET A 5 37.96 -33.25 -29.53
C MET A 5 36.85 -32.37 -30.15
N THR A 6 35.65 -32.87 -29.88
CA THR A 6 34.33 -32.24 -29.84
C THR A 6 34.30 -30.86 -29.19
N ARG A 7 33.40 -29.98 -29.67
CA ARG A 7 32.21 -29.55 -28.92
C ARG A 7 31.41 -28.48 -29.67
N ASN A 8 30.11 -28.78 -29.78
CA ASN A 8 29.04 -27.85 -30.09
C ASN A 8 29.07 -26.66 -29.11
N THR A 9 29.06 -25.43 -29.61
CA THR A 9 28.82 -24.23 -28.80
C THR A 9 27.54 -23.56 -29.27
N HIS A 10 26.42 -23.98 -28.67
CA HIS A 10 25.23 -23.13 -28.59
C HIS A 10 25.57 -21.97 -27.66
N TYR A 11 25.80 -20.79 -28.22
CA TYR A 11 25.93 -19.56 -27.45
C TYR A 11 24.55 -19.17 -26.91
N SER A 12 24.33 -19.50 -25.64
CA SER A 12 23.10 -19.18 -24.92
C SER A 12 22.97 -17.66 -24.70
N ARG A 13 21.83 -17.12 -25.13
CA ARG A 13 21.40 -15.73 -25.03
C ARG A 13 21.23 -15.35 -23.55
N ARG A 14 22.09 -14.47 -23.02
CA ARG A 14 22.06 -14.00 -21.62
C ARG A 14 20.82 -13.12 -21.31
N PRO A 15 19.95 -13.46 -20.35
CA PRO A 15 18.82 -12.62 -19.92
C PRO A 15 19.11 -11.71 -18.71
N HIS A 16 20.37 -11.60 -18.27
CA HIS A 16 20.74 -11.04 -16.96
C HIS A 16 20.50 -9.52 -16.80
N VAL A 17 20.62 -8.72 -17.87
CA VAL A 17 20.60 -7.25 -17.77
C VAL A 17 19.20 -6.71 -17.45
N THR A 18 18.15 -7.32 -17.99
CA THR A 18 16.76 -6.87 -17.78
C THR A 18 16.28 -7.19 -16.37
N HIS A 19 16.68 -8.35 -15.82
CA HIS A 19 16.35 -8.76 -14.45
C HIS A 19 17.07 -7.89 -13.41
N ALA A 20 18.34 -7.57 -13.64
CA ALA A 20 19.10 -6.67 -12.78
C ALA A 20 18.57 -5.22 -12.80
N ARG A 21 18.10 -4.73 -13.96
CA ARG A 21 17.43 -3.42 -14.05
C ARG A 21 16.10 -3.39 -13.29
N ARG A 22 15.26 -4.42 -13.42
CA ARG A 22 14.02 -4.57 -12.63
C ARG A 22 14.31 -4.62 -11.13
N GLY A 23 15.35 -5.35 -10.72
CA GLY A 23 15.78 -5.41 -9.32
C GLY A 23 16.18 -4.05 -8.74
N LYS A 24 16.82 -3.19 -9.55
CA LYS A 24 17.21 -1.83 -9.12
C LYS A 24 16.03 -0.86 -9.09
N THR A 25 15.07 -0.98 -10.01
CA THR A 25 13.85 -0.15 -10.01
C THR A 25 12.99 -0.42 -8.76
N LEU A 26 13.00 -1.65 -8.23
CA LEU A 26 12.30 -1.97 -6.99
C LEU A 26 12.90 -1.28 -5.75
N LEU A 27 14.14 -0.82 -5.83
CA LEU A 27 14.82 -0.09 -4.75
C LEU A 27 14.56 1.42 -4.82
N LEU A 28 14.00 1.91 -5.92
CA LEU A 28 13.68 3.32 -6.09
C LEU A 28 12.27 3.62 -5.58
N PRO A 29 12.02 4.84 -5.09
CA PRO A 29 10.67 5.31 -4.83
C PRO A 29 9.79 5.27 -6.09
N MET A 30 8.47 5.28 -5.87
CA MET A 30 7.49 5.33 -6.95
C MET A 30 7.75 6.55 -7.87
N PRO A 31 7.59 6.40 -9.20
CA PRO A 31 7.61 7.55 -10.11
C PRO A 31 6.58 8.59 -9.69
N ARG A 32 6.96 9.88 -9.65
CA ARG A 32 6.11 10.97 -9.13
C ARG A 32 4.70 10.98 -9.70
N ALA A 33 4.56 10.83 -11.02
CA ALA A 33 3.24 10.83 -11.66
C ALA A 33 2.30 9.73 -11.12
N ALA A 34 2.83 8.54 -10.81
CA ALA A 34 2.03 7.47 -10.23
C ALA A 34 1.70 7.74 -8.74
N ALA A 35 2.64 8.35 -7.99
CA ALA A 35 2.38 8.78 -6.62
C ALA A 35 1.30 9.88 -6.57
N ASP A 36 1.36 10.84 -7.49
CA ASP A 36 0.39 11.94 -7.60
C ASP A 36 -1.02 11.41 -7.95
N GLU A 37 -1.12 10.38 -8.80
CA GLU A 37 -2.39 9.74 -9.13
C GLU A 37 -3.02 9.05 -7.92
N LEU A 38 -2.23 8.27 -7.16
CA LEU A 38 -2.71 7.61 -5.94
C LEU A 38 -3.10 8.61 -4.85
N SER A 39 -2.28 9.65 -4.68
CA SER A 39 -2.56 10.76 -3.75
C SER A 39 -3.89 11.43 -4.12
N LEU A 40 -4.06 11.80 -5.40
CA LEU A 40 -5.27 12.44 -5.89
C LEU A 40 -6.51 11.56 -5.66
N GLN A 41 -6.42 10.26 -5.93
CA GLN A 41 -7.53 9.34 -5.71
C GLN A 41 -8.01 9.37 -4.26
N ILE A 42 -7.09 9.37 -3.29
CA ILE A 42 -7.42 9.37 -1.87
C ILE A 42 -8.02 10.72 -1.45
N HIS A 43 -7.44 11.83 -1.90
CA HIS A 43 -7.97 13.16 -1.59
C HIS A 43 -9.36 13.39 -2.19
N LEU A 44 -9.64 12.87 -3.40
CA LEU A 44 -10.98 12.90 -4.00
C LEU A 44 -11.98 12.04 -3.22
N ALA A 45 -11.58 10.83 -2.80
CA ALA A 45 -12.43 9.99 -1.96
C ALA A 45 -12.75 10.68 -0.62
N LEU A 46 -11.76 11.35 -0.03
CA LEU A 46 -11.93 12.08 1.23
C LEU A 46 -12.86 13.29 1.08
N ASP A 47 -12.70 14.10 0.03
CA ASP A 47 -13.59 15.24 -0.25
C ASP A 47 -15.04 14.78 -0.52
N ALA A 48 -15.22 13.68 -1.26
CA ALA A 48 -16.53 13.10 -1.51
C ALA A 48 -17.22 12.65 -0.21
N MET A 49 -16.49 11.94 0.66
CA MET A 49 -17.00 11.50 1.97
C MET A 49 -17.33 12.68 2.87
N ARG A 50 -16.51 13.74 2.90
CA ARG A 50 -16.78 14.96 3.68
C ARG A 50 -18.10 15.64 3.27
N ARG A 51 -18.41 15.65 1.98
CA ARG A 51 -19.62 16.32 1.44
C ARG A 51 -20.88 15.44 1.49
N GLY A 52 -20.79 14.23 2.05
CA GLY A 52 -21.87 13.23 1.98
C GLY A 52 -22.20 12.79 0.55
N LYS A 53 -21.26 12.97 -0.38
CA LYS A 53 -21.34 12.52 -1.78
C LYS A 53 -20.49 11.27 -2.01
N GLY A 54 -20.08 10.61 -0.92
CA GLY A 54 -19.34 9.38 -0.97
C GLY A 54 -20.20 8.23 -1.51
N ASN A 55 -19.55 7.11 -1.72
CA ASN A 55 -20.16 5.83 -2.00
C ASN A 55 -19.30 4.72 -1.38
N VAL A 56 -19.73 3.47 -1.55
CA VAL A 56 -18.98 2.31 -1.04
C VAL A 56 -17.52 2.28 -1.53
N SER A 57 -17.27 2.72 -2.77
CA SER A 57 -15.92 2.72 -3.36
C SER A 57 -15.03 3.81 -2.76
N THR A 58 -15.56 5.00 -2.45
CA THR A 58 -14.79 6.03 -1.75
C THR A 58 -14.46 5.61 -0.32
N ALA A 59 -15.42 5.05 0.42
CA ALA A 59 -15.17 4.49 1.76
C ALA A 59 -14.14 3.35 1.72
N GLN A 60 -14.23 2.46 0.72
CA GLN A 60 -13.27 1.38 0.53
C GLN A 60 -11.87 1.89 0.17
N THR A 61 -11.78 2.95 -0.64
CA THR A 61 -10.50 3.60 -0.99
C THR A 61 -9.82 4.14 0.27
N LEU A 62 -10.56 4.84 1.13
CA LEU A 62 -10.03 5.35 2.39
C LEU A 62 -9.60 4.22 3.34
N CYS A 63 -10.40 3.15 3.45
CA CYS A 63 -10.04 1.97 4.23
C CYS A 63 -8.74 1.30 3.74
N GLN A 64 -8.59 1.12 2.42
CA GLN A 64 -7.36 0.58 1.84
C GLN A 64 -6.15 1.47 2.11
N ALA A 65 -6.29 2.79 1.99
CA ALA A 65 -5.23 3.74 2.29
C ALA A 65 -4.80 3.64 3.77
N MET A 66 -5.75 3.59 4.70
CA MET A 66 -5.47 3.37 6.13
C MET A 66 -4.67 2.08 6.37
N ILE A 67 -5.10 0.96 5.78
CA ILE A 67 -4.39 -0.32 5.94
C ILE A 67 -2.98 -0.24 5.35
N LEU A 68 -2.82 0.33 4.15
CA LEU A 68 -1.51 0.49 3.52
C LEU A 68 -0.57 1.36 4.36
N VAL A 69 -1.10 2.43 4.95
CA VAL A 69 -0.35 3.31 5.84
C VAL A 69 0.21 2.54 7.04
N GLY A 70 -0.61 1.73 7.69
CA GLY A 70 -0.16 0.88 8.81
C GLY A 70 0.88 -0.16 8.38
N LEU A 71 0.63 -0.86 7.26
CA LEU A 71 1.57 -1.85 6.73
C LEU A 71 2.91 -1.24 6.32
N LEU A 72 2.91 -0.02 5.79
CA LEU A 72 4.14 0.69 5.44
C LEU A 72 4.88 1.18 6.69
N ALA A 73 4.16 1.61 7.73
CA ALA A 73 4.75 1.95 9.01
C ALA A 73 5.41 0.72 9.67
N ASP A 74 4.79 -0.46 9.61
CA ASP A 74 5.37 -1.73 10.08
C ASP A 74 6.66 -2.10 9.32
N LEU A 75 6.77 -1.70 8.05
CA LEU A 75 7.97 -1.86 7.23
C LEU A 75 9.03 -0.75 7.47
N GLY A 76 8.77 0.19 8.40
CA GLY A 76 9.67 1.28 8.77
C GLY A 76 9.48 2.58 7.97
N TYR A 77 8.42 2.70 7.18
CA TYR A 77 8.11 3.88 6.38
C TYR A 77 6.96 4.67 6.99
N GLY A 78 7.29 5.67 7.79
CA GLY A 78 6.30 6.47 8.54
C GLY A 78 6.17 6.01 9.98
N ALA A 79 5.35 6.74 10.75
CA ALA A 79 5.11 6.44 12.15
C ALA A 79 3.61 6.55 12.43
N THR A 80 3.05 5.49 12.98
CA THR A 80 1.65 5.41 13.42
C THR A 80 1.59 4.72 14.76
N THR A 81 0.79 5.24 15.68
CA THR A 81 0.52 4.52 16.92
C THR A 81 -0.62 3.52 16.74
N VAL A 82 -0.65 2.48 17.58
CA VAL A 82 -1.74 1.49 17.58
C VAL A 82 -3.08 2.17 17.85
N GLU A 83 -3.09 3.16 18.74
CA GLU A 83 -4.28 3.93 19.10
C GLU A 83 -4.79 4.76 17.91
N GLN A 84 -3.90 5.40 17.15
CA GLN A 84 -4.26 6.15 15.95
C GLN A 84 -4.92 5.24 14.89
N MET A 85 -4.34 4.06 14.66
CA MET A 85 -4.87 3.10 13.70
C MET A 85 -6.21 2.50 14.14
N ARG A 86 -6.36 2.14 15.42
CA ARG A 86 -7.63 1.66 15.97
C ARG A 86 -8.72 2.70 15.90
N SER A 87 -8.40 3.95 16.25
CA SER A 87 -9.37 5.04 16.16
C SER A 87 -9.82 5.27 14.71
N ALA A 88 -8.92 5.14 13.73
CA ALA A 88 -9.26 5.30 12.33
C ALA A 88 -10.12 4.13 11.81
N GLU A 89 -9.83 2.92 12.30
CA GLU A 89 -10.63 1.72 12.03
C GLU A 89 -12.07 1.89 12.55
N THR A 90 -12.25 2.44 13.75
CA THR A 90 -13.59 2.77 14.28
C THR A 90 -14.32 3.74 13.38
N VAL A 91 -13.69 4.88 13.03
CA VAL A 91 -14.29 5.91 12.17
C VAL A 91 -14.74 5.35 10.82
N ILE A 92 -13.89 4.58 10.15
CA ILE A 92 -14.26 4.04 8.83
C ILE A 92 -15.32 2.94 8.93
N SER A 93 -15.31 2.16 10.02
CA SER A 93 -16.33 1.13 10.28
C SER A 93 -17.71 1.75 10.50
N GLU A 94 -17.78 2.84 11.28
CA GLU A 94 -19.02 3.60 11.48
C GLU A 94 -19.53 4.19 10.16
N ALA A 95 -18.64 4.72 9.31
CA ALA A 95 -19.03 5.19 7.97
C ALA A 95 -19.57 4.06 7.08
N PHE A 96 -19.02 2.85 7.20
CA PHE A 96 -19.52 1.66 6.53
C PHE A 96 -20.90 1.22 7.06
N ASP A 97 -21.10 1.22 8.38
CA ASP A 97 -22.39 0.89 9.01
C ASP A 97 -23.46 1.89 8.58
N GLN A 98 -23.19 3.20 8.72
CA GLN A 98 -24.09 4.26 8.28
C GLN A 98 -24.41 4.16 6.78
N GLY A 99 -23.40 3.91 5.94
CA GLY A 99 -23.57 3.76 4.49
C GLY A 99 -24.46 2.56 4.11
N ARG A 100 -24.37 1.46 4.86
CA ARG A 100 -25.25 0.29 4.69
C ARG A 100 -26.67 0.54 5.15
N ASP A 101 -26.83 1.20 6.31
CA ASP A 101 -28.13 1.37 6.95
C ASP A 101 -28.96 2.48 6.29
N SER A 102 -28.31 3.58 5.90
CA SER A 102 -28.96 4.80 5.41
C SER A 102 -28.76 5.06 3.91
N GLY A 103 -27.79 4.40 3.28
CA GLY A 103 -27.33 4.73 1.92
C GLY A 103 -26.48 6.00 1.84
N VAL A 104 -26.26 6.71 2.95
CA VAL A 104 -25.44 7.92 3.02
C VAL A 104 -24.03 7.56 3.45
N TRP A 105 -23.06 7.84 2.58
CA TRP A 105 -21.64 7.58 2.82
C TRP A 105 -20.93 8.87 3.14
N CYS A 106 -20.63 9.08 4.42
CA CYS A 106 -19.95 10.28 4.89
C CYS A 106 -18.99 10.03 6.04
N LEU A 107 -18.11 11.00 6.26
CA LEU A 107 -17.38 11.16 7.52
C LEU A 107 -17.89 12.43 8.20
N ASP A 108 -18.00 12.41 9.52
CA ASP A 108 -18.17 13.63 10.29
C ASP A 108 -16.86 14.46 10.29
N GLU A 109 -16.89 15.65 10.89
CA GLU A 109 -15.71 16.54 10.84
C GLU A 109 -14.51 15.92 11.59
N ALA A 110 -14.73 15.20 12.69
CA ALA A 110 -13.66 14.53 13.42
C ALA A 110 -13.04 13.39 12.58
N GLY A 111 -13.87 12.55 11.96
CA GLY A 111 -13.44 11.48 11.08
C GLY A 111 -12.74 12.01 9.83
N PHE A 112 -13.21 13.12 9.25
CA PHE A 112 -12.54 13.80 8.14
C PHE A 112 -11.13 14.25 8.51
N LEU A 113 -10.95 14.92 9.66
CA LEU A 113 -9.63 15.39 10.11
C LEU A 113 -8.67 14.22 10.34
N GLN A 114 -9.16 13.13 10.90
CA GLN A 114 -8.38 11.93 11.11
C GLN A 114 -7.94 11.27 9.79
N PHE A 115 -8.85 11.17 8.81
CA PHE A 115 -8.51 10.64 7.50
C PHE A 115 -7.65 11.59 6.66
N ALA A 116 -7.72 12.91 6.89
CA ALA A 116 -6.78 13.87 6.31
C ALA A 116 -5.35 13.65 6.80
N MET A 117 -5.17 13.31 8.08
CA MET A 117 -3.87 12.88 8.60
C MET A 117 -3.38 11.60 7.93
N ILE A 118 -4.25 10.59 7.76
CA ILE A 118 -3.90 9.34 7.07
C ILE A 118 -3.48 9.62 5.62
N ALA A 119 -4.22 10.45 4.89
CA ALA A 119 -3.87 10.83 3.52
C ALA A 119 -2.50 11.53 3.46
N THR A 120 -2.23 12.45 4.40
CA THR A 120 -0.93 13.14 4.49
C THR A 120 0.23 12.18 4.76
N MET A 121 0.02 11.20 5.65
CA MET A 121 1.02 10.17 5.93
C MET A 121 1.26 9.28 4.72
N TYR A 122 0.20 8.92 4.01
CA TYR A 122 0.31 8.13 2.78
C TYR A 122 1.05 8.88 1.67
N ASP A 123 0.78 10.17 1.49
CA ASP A 123 1.50 11.02 0.53
C ASP A 123 3.01 11.05 0.81
N GLU A 124 3.40 11.11 2.07
CA GLU A 124 4.82 11.06 2.47
C GLU A 124 5.43 9.67 2.24
N GLN A 125 4.68 8.61 2.55
CA GLN A 125 5.11 7.24 2.29
C GLN A 125 5.30 7.00 0.78
N LEU A 126 4.38 7.44 -0.08
CA LEU A 126 4.48 7.32 -1.53
C LEU A 126 5.75 7.97 -2.10
N ARG A 127 6.20 9.07 -1.49
CA ARG A 127 7.43 9.77 -1.91
C ARG A 127 8.72 9.08 -1.46
N ARG A 128 8.68 8.23 -0.43
CA ARG A 128 9.87 7.74 0.28
C ARG A 128 10.04 6.25 0.28
N ALA A 129 8.95 5.50 0.34
CA ALA A 129 8.98 4.06 0.34
C ALA A 129 9.49 3.56 -1.02
N PRO A 130 10.46 2.62 -1.03
CA PRO A 130 10.87 1.97 -2.26
C PRO A 130 9.71 1.13 -2.81
N MET A 131 9.68 0.94 -4.13
CA MET A 131 8.65 0.16 -4.81
C MET A 131 8.53 -1.27 -4.25
N SER A 132 9.60 -1.86 -3.73
CA SER A 132 9.55 -3.17 -3.04
C SER A 132 8.67 -3.16 -1.79
N ALA A 133 8.75 -2.10 -0.98
CA ALA A 133 7.94 -1.96 0.24
C ALA A 133 6.46 -1.71 -0.11
N MET A 134 6.21 -0.87 -1.13
CA MET A 134 4.85 -0.65 -1.65
C MET A 134 4.23 -1.95 -2.19
N ALA A 135 4.99 -2.74 -2.95
CA ALA A 135 4.54 -4.04 -3.44
C ALA A 135 4.29 -5.03 -2.30
N GLU A 136 5.15 -5.07 -1.29
CA GLU A 136 4.97 -5.93 -0.12
C GLU A 136 3.71 -5.56 0.67
N ALA A 137 3.49 -4.27 0.96
CA ALA A 137 2.29 -3.78 1.62
C ALA A 137 1.02 -4.10 0.82
N SER A 138 1.05 -3.88 -0.51
CA SER A 138 -0.09 -4.21 -1.38
C SER A 138 -0.40 -5.70 -1.38
N ASN A 139 0.61 -6.56 -1.46
CA ASN A 139 0.43 -8.02 -1.39
C ASN A 139 -0.14 -8.46 -0.03
N ARG A 140 0.26 -7.82 1.07
CA ARG A 140 -0.31 -8.09 2.41
C ARG A 140 -1.78 -7.68 2.46
N LEU A 141 -2.14 -6.52 1.92
CA LEU A 141 -3.53 -6.06 1.80
C LEU A 141 -4.37 -7.04 0.97
N ASP A 142 -3.86 -7.53 -0.16
CA ASP A 142 -4.59 -8.49 -1.00
C ASP A 142 -4.85 -9.81 -0.27
N ARG A 143 -3.87 -10.31 0.51
CA ARG A 143 -4.06 -11.49 1.36
C ARG A 143 -5.13 -11.26 2.44
N PHE A 144 -5.13 -10.08 3.07
CA PHE A 144 -6.15 -9.71 4.04
C PHE A 144 -7.56 -9.73 3.41
N ARG A 145 -7.71 -9.19 2.20
CA ARG A 145 -8.99 -9.20 1.46
C ARG A 145 -9.45 -10.60 1.08
N GLN A 146 -8.53 -11.54 0.91
CA GLN A 146 -8.81 -12.95 0.61
C GLN A 146 -9.09 -13.79 1.87
N GLY A 147 -9.09 -13.19 3.07
CA GLY A 147 -9.38 -13.88 4.32
C GLY A 147 -8.21 -14.70 4.88
N ALA A 148 -6.99 -14.50 4.38
CA ALA A 148 -5.81 -15.12 4.96
C ALA A 148 -5.48 -14.45 6.30
N ALA A 149 -5.33 -15.24 7.37
CA ALA A 149 -4.95 -14.74 8.68
C ALA A 149 -3.61 -13.98 8.62
N PHE A 150 -3.53 -12.86 9.33
CA PHE A 150 -2.30 -12.08 9.47
C PHE A 150 -1.31 -12.86 10.34
N GLU A 151 -0.32 -13.51 9.73
CA GLU A 151 0.90 -13.88 10.45
C GLU A 151 1.73 -12.61 10.67
N ALA A 152 1.51 -11.98 11.82
CA ALA A 152 2.51 -11.10 12.41
C ALA A 152 3.75 -11.97 12.67
N THR A 153 4.71 -11.98 11.75
CA THR A 153 6.02 -12.60 12.02
C THR A 153 6.68 -11.78 13.12
N ALA A 154 6.44 -12.17 14.37
CA ALA A 154 7.21 -11.77 15.52
C ALA A 154 8.68 -12.10 15.21
N SER A 155 9.51 -11.07 15.15
CA SER A 155 10.96 -11.24 15.08
C SER A 155 11.41 -12.04 16.30
N PRO A 156 12.23 -13.11 16.16
CA PRO A 156 12.72 -13.84 17.31
C PRO A 156 13.68 -12.95 18.13
N PRO A 157 13.75 -13.12 19.46
CA PRO A 157 14.70 -12.40 20.29
C PRO A 157 16.13 -12.81 19.87
N ARG A 158 17.00 -11.81 19.67
CA ARG A 158 18.43 -12.05 19.51
C ARG A 158 18.96 -12.62 20.83
N GLN A 159 19.60 -13.78 20.74
CA GLN A 159 20.47 -14.31 21.80
C GLN A 159 21.70 -13.41 21.95
#